data_AF-A0A7S2JBA0-F1
#
_entry.id   AF-A0A7S2JBA0-F1
#
_cell.length_a   1.000
_cell.length_b   1.000
_cell.length_c   1.000
_cell.angle_alpha   90.00
_cell.angle_beta   90.00
_cell.angle_gamma   90.00
#
_symmetry.space_group_name_H-M   'P 1'
#
loop_
_entity.id
_entity.type
_entity.pdbx_description
1 polymer ?
#
loop_
_entity_poly.entity_id
_entity_poly.type
_entity_poly.pdbx_seq_one_letter_code
_entity_poly.pdbx_strand_id
1 'polypeptide(L)'
;DFAAARGAIDTGCENLKEFQYKQKLRSTAGVFALVSSCGIFLACDELVGNESLKQVHAFFFAVCFLHGIEPPAGLAYDDACHLLRFWQLREAKSAFIRWFLGFRAVWLVVDRFHFRNHIGKFCKK
;
A
#
# COMPACT_ATOMS: atom_id res chain seq x y z
N ASP A 1 -13.75 16.59 22.15
CA ASP A 1 -12.69 15.55 22.08
C ASP A 1 -12.28 15.21 20.64
N PHE A 2 -11.49 16.09 20.01
CA PHE A 2 -11.06 16.00 18.60
C PHE A 2 -9.61 15.51 18.41
N ALA A 3 -9.06 14.75 19.37
CA ALA A 3 -7.66 14.34 19.35
C ALA A 3 -7.37 12.97 18.71
N ALA A 4 -8.37 12.12 18.45
CA ALA A 4 -8.14 10.73 18.02
C ALA A 4 -8.12 10.48 16.50
N ALA A 5 -8.41 11.47 15.65
CA ALA A 5 -8.64 11.24 14.20
C ALA A 5 -7.46 11.59 13.28
N ARG A 6 -6.25 11.85 13.80
CA ARG A 6 -5.06 12.15 12.99
C ARG A 6 -4.29 10.89 12.62
N GLY A 7 -4.92 9.94 11.94
CA GLY A 7 -4.22 8.74 11.44
C GLY A 7 -4.99 7.92 10.39
N ALA A 8 -6.31 7.87 10.51
CA ALA A 8 -7.12 7.06 9.61
C ALA A 8 -7.41 7.83 8.30
N ILE A 9 -7.10 7.22 7.15
CA ILE A 9 -7.72 7.61 5.87
C ILE A 9 -9.22 7.36 6.02
N ASP A 10 -10.07 8.14 5.35
CA ASP A 10 -11.54 7.96 5.33
C ASP A 10 -11.91 6.46 5.41
N THR A 11 -12.28 6.03 6.62
CA THR A 11 -12.37 4.63 7.08
C THR A 11 -13.66 3.96 6.64
N GLY A 12 -14.40 4.57 5.72
CA GLY A 12 -15.68 4.04 5.28
C GLY A 12 -15.59 2.79 4.41
N CYS A 13 -14.42 2.16 4.25
CA CYS A 13 -14.25 0.95 3.45
C CYS A 13 -14.06 -0.28 4.34
N GLU A 14 -14.95 -1.27 4.19
CA GLU A 14 -14.93 -2.54 4.94
C GLU A 14 -13.76 -3.46 4.54
N ASN A 15 -13.11 -3.17 3.41
CA ASN A 15 -11.99 -3.94 2.89
C ASN A 15 -10.60 -3.45 3.34
N LEU A 16 -10.52 -2.50 4.27
CA LEU A 16 -9.24 -2.11 4.85
C LEU A 16 -8.62 -3.27 5.65
N LYS A 17 -7.54 -3.85 5.13
CA LYS A 17 -6.85 -5.02 5.71
C LYS A 17 -6.43 -4.82 7.16
N GLU A 18 -6.05 -3.60 7.53
CA GLU A 18 -5.67 -3.22 8.91
C GLU A 18 -6.80 -3.52 9.92
N PHE A 19 -8.06 -3.47 9.50
CA PHE A 19 -9.22 -3.72 10.37
C PHE A 19 -9.80 -5.14 10.24
N GLN A 20 -9.45 -5.89 9.18
CA GLN A 20 -9.95 -7.25 8.94
C GLN A 20 -9.35 -8.28 9.90
N TYR A 21 -8.12 -8.08 10.37
CA TYR A 21 -7.36 -9.09 11.14
C TYR A 21 -7.24 -8.80 12.65
N LYS A 22 -8.18 -8.04 13.25
CA LYS A 22 -8.14 -7.63 14.67
C LYS A 22 -8.02 -8.77 15.71
N GLN A 23 -8.24 -10.04 15.33
CA GLN A 23 -8.41 -11.14 16.28
C GLN A 23 -7.24 -12.11 16.44
N LYS A 24 -6.15 -12.04 15.65
CA LYS A 24 -4.98 -12.94 15.86
C LYS A 24 -3.66 -12.24 15.53
N LEU A 25 -3.00 -11.68 16.55
CA LEU A 25 -1.61 -11.23 16.46
C LEU A 25 -0.69 -12.45 16.36
N ARG A 26 -0.51 -12.99 15.15
CA ARG A 26 0.64 -13.85 14.88
C ARG A 26 1.88 -12.95 14.76
N SER A 27 3.03 -13.41 15.25
CA SER A 27 4.30 -12.69 15.12
C SER A 27 4.65 -12.43 13.66
N THR A 28 4.33 -13.39 12.78
CA THR A 28 4.52 -13.32 11.34
C THR A 28 3.18 -13.54 10.64
N ALA A 29 2.87 -12.69 9.68
CA ALA A 29 1.56 -12.64 9.02
C ALA A 29 1.62 -12.99 7.53
N GLY A 30 2.84 -13.12 6.98
CA GLY A 30 3.06 -13.36 5.56
C GLY A 30 4.37 -12.74 5.09
N VAL A 31 4.42 -12.44 3.79
CA VAL A 31 5.59 -11.89 3.11
C VAL A 31 5.13 -10.83 2.13
N PHE A 32 5.82 -9.69 2.10
CA PHE A 32 5.78 -8.78 0.96
C PHE A 32 6.73 -9.30 -0.11
N ALA A 33 6.21 -9.50 -1.32
CA ALA A 33 7.02 -9.88 -2.46
C ALA A 33 6.80 -8.86 -3.59
N LEU A 34 7.89 -8.26 -4.06
CA LEU A 34 7.89 -7.53 -5.32
C LEU A 34 8.32 -8.49 -6.43
N VAL A 35 7.41 -8.76 -7.35
CA VAL A 35 7.64 -9.68 -8.47
C VAL A 35 7.54 -8.88 -9.77
N SER A 36 8.53 -9.05 -10.64
CA SER A 36 8.49 -8.47 -11.99
C SER A 36 7.39 -9.13 -12.83
N SER A 37 6.98 -8.48 -13.92
CA SER A 37 5.98 -9.04 -14.85
C SER A 37 6.40 -10.37 -15.49
N CYS A 38 7.70 -10.67 -15.54
CA CYS A 38 8.23 -11.95 -16.02
C CYS A 38 8.38 -13.02 -14.91
N GLY A 39 7.93 -12.75 -13.68
CA GLY A 39 7.93 -13.71 -12.59
C GLY A 39 9.20 -13.76 -11.74
N ILE A 40 10.10 -12.78 -11.89
CA ILE A 40 11.33 -12.70 -11.09
C ILE A 40 11.04 -11.95 -9.80
N PHE A 41 11.42 -12.53 -8.67
CA PHE A 41 11.36 -11.85 -7.37
C PHE A 41 12.48 -10.81 -7.29
N LEU A 42 12.10 -9.54 -7.17
CA LEU A 42 13.02 -8.41 -7.05
C LEU A 42 13.31 -8.04 -5.60
N ALA A 43 12.32 -8.23 -4.72
CA ALA A 43 12.47 -8.01 -3.29
C ALA A 43 11.47 -8.87 -2.51
N CYS A 44 11.84 -9.21 -1.28
CA CYS A 44 11.06 -10.01 -0.37
C CYS A 44 11.31 -9.51 1.06
N ASP A 45 10.26 -9.27 1.84
CA ASP A 45 10.37 -8.87 3.25
C ASP A 45 9.26 -9.50 4.08
N GLU A 46 9.48 -9.67 5.38
CA GLU A 46 8.52 -10.30 6.28
C GLU A 46 7.37 -9.34 6.63
N LEU A 47 6.14 -9.85 6.56
CA LEU A 47 4.95 -9.14 7.04
C LEU A 47 4.80 -9.39 8.54
N VAL A 48 5.06 -8.38 9.36
CA VAL A 48 4.94 -8.51 10.82
C VAL A 48 3.55 -8.09 11.28
N GLY A 49 2.85 -8.99 11.99
CA GLY A 49 1.55 -8.73 12.60
C GLY A 49 0.38 -8.68 11.61
N ASN A 50 0.25 -7.60 10.85
CA ASN A 50 -0.74 -7.48 9.77
C ASN A 50 -0.23 -6.59 8.64
N GLU A 51 -0.88 -6.72 7.48
CA GLU A 51 -0.61 -5.84 6.35
C GLU A 51 -1.18 -4.45 6.62
N SER A 52 -0.28 -3.47 6.72
CA SER A 52 -0.65 -2.06 6.85
C SER A 52 -0.03 -1.24 5.72
N LEU A 53 -0.73 -0.17 5.31
CA LEU A 53 -0.26 0.72 4.25
C LEU A 53 1.09 1.39 4.58
N LYS A 54 1.40 1.54 5.88
CA LYS A 54 2.71 2.02 6.34
C LYS A 54 3.81 1.01 6.07
N GLN A 55 3.57 -0.27 6.34
CA GLN A 55 4.56 -1.33 6.05
C GLN A 55 4.78 -1.45 4.53
N VAL A 56 3.71 -1.38 3.73
CA VAL A 56 3.83 -1.36 2.26
C VAL A 56 4.63 -0.16 1.77
N HIS A 57 4.38 1.03 2.32
CA HIS A 57 5.15 2.23 2.01
C HIS A 57 6.64 2.09 2.37
N ALA A 58 6.94 1.56 3.57
CA ALA A 58 8.30 1.33 4.02
C ALA A 58 9.04 0.32 3.14
N PHE A 59 8.33 -0.74 2.71
CA PHE A 59 8.85 -1.73 1.77
C PHE A 59 9.26 -1.09 0.44
N PHE A 60 8.40 -0.28 -0.18
CA PHE A 60 8.76 0.43 -1.43
C PHE A 60 9.89 1.43 -1.23
N PHE A 61 9.95 2.13 -0.09
CA PHE A 61 11.06 3.00 0.23
C PHE A 61 12.38 2.22 0.29
N ALA A 62 12.41 1.09 1.01
CA ALA A 62 13.59 0.25 1.12
C ALA A 62 14.05 -0.28 -0.26
N VAL A 63 13.13 -0.84 -1.03
CA VAL A 63 13.39 -1.37 -2.37
C VAL A 63 14.00 -0.30 -3.29
N CYS A 64 13.38 0.87 -3.38
CA CYS A 64 13.83 1.89 -4.33
C CYS A 64 15.04 2.69 -3.85
N PHE A 65 15.08 3.09 -2.58
CA PHE A 65 16.13 3.97 -2.06
C PHE A 65 17.31 3.23 -1.45
N LEU A 66 17.08 2.14 -0.72
CA LEU A 66 18.16 1.41 -0.06
C LEU A 66 18.79 0.37 -0.98
N HIS A 67 17.98 -0.29 -1.81
CA HIS A 67 18.44 -1.34 -2.73
C HIS A 67 18.61 -0.87 -4.17
N GLY A 68 18.23 0.37 -4.50
CA GLY A 68 18.45 0.96 -5.82
C GLY A 68 17.64 0.31 -6.94
N ILE A 69 16.55 -0.39 -6.61
CA ILE A 69 15.67 -0.99 -7.62
C ILE A 69 14.80 0.13 -8.21
N GLU A 70 14.88 0.32 -9.52
CA GLU A 70 14.09 1.37 -10.19
C GLU A 70 12.57 1.17 -9.96
N PRO A 71 11.81 2.25 -9.74
CA PRO A 71 10.36 2.17 -9.67
C PRO A 71 9.77 1.53 -10.94
N PRO A 72 8.83 0.58 -10.80
CA PRO A 72 8.20 -0.04 -11.95
C PRO A 72 7.28 0.96 -12.66
N ALA A 73 7.11 0.84 -13.98
CA ALA A 73 6.18 1.68 -14.72
C ALA A 73 4.71 1.46 -14.28
N GLY A 74 4.37 0.23 -13.89
CA GLY A 74 3.06 -0.13 -13.36
C GLY A 74 3.20 -1.00 -12.12
N LEU A 75 2.33 -0.77 -11.14
CA LEU A 75 2.26 -1.54 -9.91
C LEU A 75 0.86 -2.15 -9.77
N ALA A 76 0.78 -3.47 -9.84
CA ALA A 76 -0.42 -4.22 -9.49
C ALA A 76 -0.37 -4.61 -8.02
N TYR A 77 -1.38 -4.20 -7.27
CA TYR A 77 -1.50 -4.48 -5.84
C TYR A 77 -2.99 -4.50 -5.49
N ASP A 78 -3.43 -5.52 -4.75
CA ASP A 78 -4.84 -5.76 -4.47
C ASP A 78 -5.47 -4.58 -3.72
N ASP A 79 -4.74 -4.01 -2.77
CA ASP A 79 -5.16 -2.85 -1.99
C ASP A 79 -4.62 -1.50 -2.53
N ALA A 80 -4.41 -1.42 -3.85
CA ALA A 80 -3.82 -0.24 -4.52
C ALA A 80 -4.65 1.04 -4.35
N CYS A 81 -5.99 0.93 -4.22
CA CYS A 81 -6.84 2.11 -4.03
C CYS A 81 -6.58 2.79 -2.68
N HIS A 82 -6.41 2.02 -1.60
CA HIS A 82 -6.11 2.60 -0.29
C HIS A 82 -4.64 3.04 -0.22
N LEU A 83 -3.71 2.32 -0.86
CA LEU A 83 -2.30 2.71 -0.93
C LEU A 83 -2.08 4.05 -1.66
N LEU A 84 -2.70 4.22 -2.83
CA LEU A 84 -2.64 5.49 -3.56
C LEU A 84 -3.15 6.64 -2.68
N ARG A 85 -4.26 6.42 -1.97
CA ARG A 85 -4.83 7.45 -1.11
C ARG A 85 -3.96 7.75 0.10
N PHE A 86 -3.35 6.72 0.69
CA PHE A 86 -2.36 6.88 1.75
C PHE A 86 -1.22 7.79 1.28
N TRP A 87 -0.67 7.51 0.10
CA TRP A 87 0.41 8.32 -0.49
C TRP A 87 -0.02 9.75 -0.81
N GLN A 88 -1.21 9.95 -1.36
CA GLN A 88 -1.72 11.28 -1.71
C GLN A 88 -2.11 12.15 -0.52
N LEU A 89 -2.46 11.56 0.63
CA LEU A 89 -2.94 12.30 1.80
C LEU A 89 -1.94 12.33 2.94
N ARG A 90 -1.48 11.15 3.38
CA ARG A 90 -0.62 10.99 4.56
C ARG A 90 0.83 11.26 4.20
N GLU A 91 1.29 10.72 3.07
CA GLU A 91 2.68 10.84 2.62
C GLU A 91 2.86 11.88 1.50
N ALA A 92 1.89 12.79 1.30
CA ALA A 92 1.92 13.78 0.22
C ALA A 92 3.15 14.71 0.25
N LYS A 93 3.72 14.89 1.45
CA LYS A 93 4.91 15.70 1.70
C LYS A 93 6.21 14.89 1.63
N SER A 94 6.14 13.57 1.55
CA SER A 94 7.30 12.70 1.42
C SER A 94 8.00 12.96 0.09
N ALA A 95 9.29 13.31 0.15
CA ALA A 95 10.12 13.48 -1.04
C ALA A 95 10.16 12.19 -1.86
N PHE A 96 10.18 11.03 -1.19
CA PHE A 96 10.10 9.73 -1.84
C PHE A 96 8.82 9.56 -2.62
N ILE A 97 7.64 9.86 -2.06
CA ILE A 97 6.38 9.68 -2.80
C ILE A 97 6.25 10.66 -3.97
N ARG A 98 6.70 11.90 -3.81
CA ARG A 98 6.72 12.86 -4.91
C ARG A 98 7.63 12.38 -6.05
N TRP A 99 8.80 11.86 -5.70
CA TRP A 99 9.69 11.23 -6.66
C TRP A 99 9.04 9.98 -7.26
N PHE A 100 8.59 9.01 -6.46
CA PHE A 100 8.05 7.74 -6.91
C PHE A 100 6.82 7.89 -7.81
N LEU A 101 5.85 8.74 -7.44
CA LEU A 101 4.66 8.97 -8.26
C LEU A 101 4.92 9.93 -9.44
N GLY A 102 5.89 10.84 -9.32
CA GLY A 102 6.28 11.75 -10.40
C GLY A 102 7.25 11.12 -11.41
N PHE A 103 8.02 10.13 -10.99
CA PHE A 103 9.01 9.41 -11.79
C PHE A 103 8.26 8.41 -12.67
N ARG A 104 8.25 8.68 -13.98
CA ARG A 104 7.57 7.88 -15.02
C ARG A 104 6.06 7.67 -14.84
N ALA A 105 5.42 8.43 -13.95
CA ALA A 105 3.98 8.37 -13.67
C ALA A 105 3.51 6.93 -13.35
N VAL A 106 4.07 6.31 -12.32
CA VAL A 106 3.74 4.92 -11.92
C VAL A 106 2.22 4.67 -11.93
N TRP A 107 1.80 3.68 -12.72
CA TRP A 107 0.40 3.34 -12.93
C TRP A 107 -0.01 2.32 -11.88
N LEU A 108 -0.87 2.70 -10.96
CA LEU A 108 -1.41 1.78 -9.96
C LEU A 108 -2.60 1.03 -10.56
N VAL A 109 -2.46 -0.30 -10.68
CA VAL A 109 -3.51 -1.19 -11.15
C VAL A 109 -4.25 -1.71 -9.93
N VAL A 110 -5.54 -1.37 -9.86
CA VAL A 110 -6.45 -1.90 -8.83
C VAL A 110 -7.14 -3.13 -9.38
N ASP A 111 -7.09 -4.24 -8.64
CA ASP A 111 -7.80 -5.46 -9.00
C ASP A 111 -9.32 -5.25 -8.89
N ARG A 112 -10.06 -5.42 -10.00
CA ARG A 112 -11.52 -5.30 -10.04
C ARG A 112 -12.24 -6.34 -9.18
N PHE A 113 -11.63 -7.50 -8.93
CA PHE A 113 -12.20 -8.51 -8.04
C PHE A 113 -12.21 -8.05 -6.58
N HIS A 114 -11.31 -7.13 -6.21
CA HIS A 114 -11.24 -6.56 -4.87
C HIS A 114 -12.45 -5.65 -4.56
N PHE A 115 -13.12 -5.06 -5.56
CA PHE A 115 -14.13 -4.00 -5.40
C PHE A 115 -15.48 -4.41 -4.76
N ARG A 116 -15.80 -5.69 -4.57
CA ARG A 116 -17.16 -6.14 -4.19
C ARG A 116 -17.69 -5.48 -2.91
N ASN A 117 -16.82 -5.09 -1.97
CA ASN A 117 -17.17 -4.38 -0.72
C ASN A 117 -16.43 -3.04 -0.55
N HIS A 118 -15.98 -2.43 -1.64
CA HIS A 118 -15.35 -1.10 -1.63
C HIS A 118 -16.39 0.01 -1.49
N ILE A 119 -16.88 0.20 -0.27
CA ILE A 119 -17.93 1.19 0.02
C ILE A 119 -17.38 2.59 0.34
N GLY A 120 -16.06 2.73 0.51
CA GLY A 120 -15.42 4.03 0.72
C GLY A 120 -15.65 5.00 -0.44
N LYS A 121 -15.80 6.29 -0.14
CA LYS A 121 -16.07 7.35 -1.14
C LYS A 121 -15.05 7.38 -2.28
N PHE A 122 -13.82 6.97 -2.00
CA PHE A 122 -12.70 6.94 -2.95
C PHE A 122 -12.55 5.61 -3.68
N CYS A 123 -13.26 4.57 -3.25
CA CYS A 123 -13.15 3.22 -3.83
C CYS A 123 -14.29 2.91 -4.81
N LYS A 124 -15.30 3.79 -4.92
CA LYS A 124 -16.44 3.66 -5.85
C LYS A 124 -16.22 4.30 -7.23
N LYS A 125 -15.01 4.76 -7.54
CA LYS A 125 -14.67 5.39 -8.82
C LYS A 125 -13.54 4.64 -9.52
#